data_AF-C7YJF2-F1
#
_entry.id   AF-C7YJF2-F1
#
_cell.length_a   1.000
_cell.length_b   1.000
_cell.length_c   1.000
_cell.angle_alpha   90.00
_cell.angle_beta   90.00
_cell.angle_gamma   90.00
#
_symmetry.space_group_name_H-M   'P 1'
#
loop_
_entity.id
_entity.type
_entity.pdbx_description
1 polymer ?
#
loop_
_entity_poly.entity_id
_entity_poly.type
_entity_poly.pdbx_seq_one_letter_code
_entity_poly.pdbx_strand_id
1 'polypeptide(L)'
;MSLRASGLVHSSRSCHVHGPPLSPVIVDQFRNHSAHTHLIHEEAMLCCTILTIASRFFMLPGAGGTSRSHNIHQRLWSHCEMLIKRILLGQEKTSTAKTRAIGTVESLMLISDWHPRALHFPPETDGWDALLISPGYDPVNRRRMNDEAPLIRWKDDVFEPAKRANRMSWMLLGMANNLAYELGIISSQRPEASRSTELQVIRSLRVQKLLYVYLTQTATRLGYPSVFPESIAVTASRLPMQNSDEPAHRSWMAYMDLSLELTQLSRTASSMFFQSAAHLQSQVLGDHYADLLEHFSASLSKWQQKYDSVCKGRSSSYSHCSVS
;
A
#
# COMPACT_ATOMS: atom_id res chain seq x y z
N MET A 1 2.32 -28.32 6.26
CA MET A 1 2.27 -26.84 6.47
C MET A 1 0.93 -26.33 5.99
N SER A 2 -0.10 -26.40 6.83
CA SER A 2 -1.35 -25.68 6.57
C SER A 2 -1.01 -24.20 6.58
N LEU A 3 -1.08 -23.56 5.42
CA LEU A 3 -1.00 -22.10 5.30
C LEU A 3 -2.17 -21.52 6.09
N ARG A 4 -1.97 -21.37 7.40
CA ARG A 4 -2.64 -20.35 8.21
C ARG A 4 -2.15 -18.98 7.72
N ALA A 5 -2.47 -18.65 6.46
CA ALA A 5 -2.67 -17.29 5.97
C ALA A 5 -3.79 -16.57 6.76
N SER A 6 -4.42 -17.30 7.68
CA SER A 6 -4.94 -16.86 8.97
C SER A 6 -4.04 -15.91 9.78
N GLY A 7 -2.76 -15.63 9.49
CA GLY A 7 -2.09 -14.50 10.16
C GLY A 7 -2.68 -13.15 9.77
N LEU A 8 -2.90 -12.97 8.47
CA LEU A 8 -3.60 -11.81 7.89
C LEU A 8 -5.13 -11.94 8.05
N VAL A 9 -5.66 -13.18 8.10
CA VAL A 9 -7.12 -13.47 8.19
C VAL A 9 -7.63 -13.82 9.61
N HIS A 10 -6.79 -14.09 10.62
CA HIS A 10 -7.18 -14.31 12.04
C HIS A 10 -6.87 -13.12 12.94
N SER A 11 -6.03 -12.17 12.53
CA SER A 11 -6.23 -10.79 13.01
C SER A 11 -7.63 -10.29 12.59
N SER A 12 -8.15 -10.81 11.47
CA SER A 12 -9.54 -10.65 11.05
C SER A 12 -10.56 -11.38 11.93
N ARG A 13 -10.22 -12.34 12.81
CA ARG A 13 -11.22 -12.91 13.74
C ARG A 13 -11.60 -11.97 14.87
N SER A 14 -10.72 -11.02 15.23
CA SER A 14 -11.05 -9.96 16.19
C SER A 14 -11.51 -8.67 15.49
N CYS A 15 -11.06 -8.42 14.25
CA CYS A 15 -11.39 -7.19 13.51
C CYS A 15 -12.61 -7.31 12.57
N HIS A 16 -13.14 -8.52 12.29
CA HIS A 16 -14.35 -8.65 11.48
C HIS A 16 -15.61 -8.09 12.15
N VAL A 17 -15.55 -7.80 13.45
CA VAL A 17 -16.69 -7.22 14.16
C VAL A 17 -16.75 -5.70 13.97
N HIS A 18 -15.62 -4.98 13.80
CA HIS A 18 -15.64 -3.49 13.77
C HIS A 18 -14.58 -2.74 12.92
N GLY A 19 -13.72 -3.38 12.10
CA GLY A 19 -12.60 -2.68 11.41
C GLY A 19 -12.59 -2.75 9.87
N PRO A 20 -12.02 -1.73 9.16
CA PRO A 20 -11.71 -1.84 7.73
C PRO A 20 -10.64 -2.92 7.47
N PRO A 21 -10.59 -3.52 6.26
CA PRO A 21 -9.58 -4.51 5.92
C PRO A 21 -8.16 -3.91 6.04
N LEU A 22 -7.22 -4.65 6.64
CA LEU A 22 -5.82 -4.23 6.83
C LEU A 22 -5.09 -3.84 5.54
N SER A 23 -5.58 -4.30 4.38
CA SER A 23 -5.24 -3.74 3.07
C SER A 23 -6.40 -4.00 2.09
N PRO A 24 -6.84 -2.99 1.31
CA PRO A 24 -7.87 -3.16 0.30
C PRO A 24 -7.36 -3.86 -0.97
N VAL A 25 -6.05 -4.12 -1.08
CA VAL A 25 -5.38 -4.66 -2.27
C VAL A 25 -5.62 -6.16 -2.45
N ILE A 26 -5.69 -6.94 -1.37
CA ILE A 26 -5.87 -8.40 -1.49
C ILE A 26 -7.34 -8.74 -1.74
N VAL A 27 -7.57 -9.57 -2.76
CA VAL A 27 -8.88 -10.11 -3.13
C VAL A 27 -9.14 -11.41 -2.36
N ASP A 28 -10.38 -11.62 -1.90
CA ASP A 28 -10.80 -12.81 -1.13
C ASP A 28 -10.68 -14.13 -1.92
N GLN A 29 -10.35 -14.06 -3.22
CA GLN A 29 -10.18 -15.20 -4.13
C GLN A 29 -9.12 -16.21 -3.66
N PHE A 30 -8.08 -15.77 -2.94
CA PHE A 30 -7.01 -16.64 -2.44
C PHE A 30 -7.28 -17.17 -1.02
N ARG A 31 -8.48 -16.92 -0.48
CA ARG A 31 -8.90 -17.51 0.81
C ARG A 31 -9.14 -19.01 0.69
N ASN A 32 -9.64 -19.46 -0.45
CA ASN A 32 -9.87 -20.87 -0.73
C ASN A 32 -8.56 -21.59 -1.06
N HIS A 33 -8.35 -22.75 -0.43
CA HIS A 33 -7.12 -23.53 -0.62
C HIS A 33 -6.93 -24.01 -2.06
N SER A 34 -8.01 -24.24 -2.81
CA SER A 34 -7.97 -24.61 -4.22
C SER A 34 -7.27 -23.57 -5.11
N ALA A 35 -7.35 -22.28 -4.74
CA ALA A 35 -6.71 -21.19 -5.47
C ALA A 35 -5.20 -21.05 -5.17
N HIS A 36 -4.67 -21.74 -4.15
CA HIS A 36 -3.26 -21.62 -3.74
C HIS A 36 -2.31 -22.19 -4.79
N THR A 37 -2.71 -23.27 -5.47
CA THR A 37 -1.92 -23.86 -6.55
C THR A 37 -1.70 -22.85 -7.69
N HIS A 38 -2.76 -22.14 -8.09
CA HIS A 38 -2.67 -21.07 -9.08
C HIS A 38 -1.78 -19.92 -8.60
N LEU A 39 -1.95 -19.47 -7.35
CA LEU A 39 -1.12 -18.40 -6.76
C LEU A 39 0.38 -18.75 -6.76
N ILE A 40 0.73 -20.01 -6.48
CA ILE A 40 2.12 -20.47 -6.44
C ILE A 40 2.72 -20.59 -7.84
N HIS A 41 1.97 -21.14 -8.81
CA HIS A 41 2.50 -21.41 -10.14
C HIS A 41 2.46 -20.21 -11.08
N GLU A 42 1.40 -19.39 -11.02
CA GLU A 42 1.17 -18.31 -11.99
C GLU A 42 1.57 -16.94 -11.45
N GLU A 43 1.25 -16.65 -10.18
CA GLU A 43 1.45 -15.33 -9.54
C GLU A 43 2.50 -15.38 -8.41
N ALA A 44 3.70 -15.90 -8.73
CA ALA A 44 4.76 -16.14 -7.76
C ALA A 44 5.18 -14.90 -6.96
N MET A 45 5.18 -13.71 -7.58
CA MET A 45 5.47 -12.45 -6.89
C MET A 45 4.42 -12.14 -5.81
N LEU A 46 3.14 -12.35 -6.10
CA LEU A 46 2.05 -12.13 -5.14
C LEU A 46 2.11 -13.13 -3.99
N CYS A 47 2.38 -14.39 -4.31
CA CYS A 47 2.63 -15.40 -3.28
C CYS A 47 3.77 -14.99 -2.35
N CYS A 48 4.92 -14.61 -2.92
CA CYS A 48 6.11 -14.25 -2.16
C CYS A 48 5.89 -13.02 -1.27
N THR A 49 5.20 -11.99 -1.78
CA THR A 49 4.88 -10.79 -0.99
C THR A 49 3.94 -11.08 0.17
N ILE A 50 2.87 -11.85 -0.06
CA ILE A 50 1.95 -12.27 1.00
C ILE A 50 2.71 -13.04 2.09
N LEU A 51 3.59 -13.97 1.71
CA LEU A 51 4.41 -14.72 2.67
C LEU A 51 5.42 -13.82 3.40
N THR A 52 5.99 -12.83 2.72
CA THR A 52 6.91 -11.85 3.32
C THR A 52 6.20 -11.05 4.41
N ILE A 53 5.00 -10.56 4.13
CA ILE A 53 4.17 -9.85 5.11
C ILE A 53 3.75 -10.79 6.25
N ALA A 54 3.27 -11.99 5.92
CA ALA A 54 2.82 -12.96 6.92
C ALA A 54 3.94 -13.38 7.89
N SER A 55 5.15 -13.61 7.39
CA SER A 55 6.31 -13.99 8.21
C SER A 55 6.71 -12.93 9.24
N ARG A 56 6.35 -11.65 9.01
CA ARG A 56 6.57 -10.57 9.98
C ARG A 56 5.65 -10.68 11.19
N PHE A 57 4.40 -11.11 10.97
CA PHE A 57 3.35 -11.16 11.99
C PHE A 57 3.20 -12.53 12.64
N PHE A 58 3.65 -13.58 11.96
CA PHE A 58 3.54 -14.93 12.44
C PHE A 58 4.82 -15.37 13.16
N MET A 59 4.72 -15.56 14.47
CA MET A 59 5.78 -16.18 15.25
C MET A 59 5.68 -17.70 15.14
N LEU A 60 6.75 -18.34 14.67
CA LEU A 60 6.81 -19.79 14.54
C LEU A 60 6.82 -20.45 15.94
N PRO A 61 6.07 -21.54 16.15
CA PRO A 61 6.11 -22.25 17.42
C PRO A 61 7.46 -22.93 17.65
N GLY A 62 7.87 -23.03 18.93
CA GLY A 62 9.10 -23.69 19.37
C GLY A 62 10.29 -22.74 19.60
N ALA A 63 11.39 -23.30 20.11
CA ALA A 63 12.60 -22.55 20.44
C ALA A 63 13.13 -21.75 19.23
N GLY A 64 13.55 -20.51 19.47
CA GLY A 64 14.03 -19.61 18.41
C GLY A 64 12.98 -19.27 17.35
N GLY A 65 11.68 -19.41 17.64
CA GLY A 65 10.58 -19.09 16.72
C GLY A 65 10.69 -17.70 16.10
N THR A 66 11.03 -16.70 16.91
CA THR A 66 11.27 -15.32 16.47
C THR A 66 12.47 -15.22 15.54
N SER A 67 13.63 -15.78 15.89
CA SER A 67 14.81 -15.72 15.02
C SER A 67 14.57 -16.38 13.66
N ARG A 68 13.88 -17.54 13.66
CA ARG A 68 13.51 -18.24 12.42
C ARG A 68 12.54 -17.43 11.56
N SER A 69 11.52 -16.78 12.14
CA SER A 69 10.60 -15.94 11.38
C SER A 69 11.31 -14.73 10.76
N HIS A 70 12.27 -14.13 11.46
CA HIS A 70 13.13 -13.08 10.91
C HIS A 70 13.97 -13.58 9.74
N ASN A 71 14.59 -14.76 9.84
CA ASN A 71 15.39 -15.33 8.75
C ASN A 71 14.52 -15.63 7.51
N ILE A 72 13.33 -16.19 7.70
CA ILE A 72 12.37 -16.44 6.61
C ILE A 72 11.97 -15.13 5.95
N HIS A 73 11.63 -14.10 6.73
CA HIS A 73 11.28 -12.78 6.20
C HIS A 73 12.41 -12.21 5.34
N GLN A 74 13.66 -12.29 5.81
CA GLN A 74 14.82 -11.80 5.04
C GLN A 74 15.00 -12.56 3.73
N ARG A 75 14.95 -13.91 3.75
CA ARG A 75 15.06 -14.72 2.52
C ARG A 75 13.95 -14.43 1.51
N LEU A 76 12.72 -14.27 1.98
CA LEU A 76 11.58 -13.92 1.13
C LEU A 76 11.72 -12.51 0.56
N TRP A 77 12.19 -11.56 1.36
CA TRP A 77 12.48 -10.19 0.91
C TRP A 77 13.57 -10.17 -0.17
N SER A 78 14.70 -10.85 0.02
CA SER A 78 15.75 -10.96 -1.00
C SER A 78 15.22 -11.55 -2.32
N HIS A 79 14.26 -12.49 -2.23
CA HIS A 79 13.59 -13.00 -3.42
C HIS A 79 12.68 -11.96 -4.08
N CYS A 80 11.89 -11.20 -3.29
CA CYS A 80 11.09 -10.10 -3.79
C CYS A 80 11.96 -9.03 -4.49
N GLU A 81 13.11 -8.66 -3.92
CA GLU A 81 14.05 -7.73 -4.54
C GLU A 81 14.57 -8.23 -5.90
N MET A 82 14.91 -9.52 -6.00
CA MET A 82 15.31 -10.13 -7.26
C MET A 82 14.19 -10.04 -8.31
N LEU A 83 12.94 -10.30 -7.92
CA LEU A 83 11.78 -10.21 -8.80
C LEU A 83 11.51 -8.76 -9.22
N ILE A 84 11.59 -7.80 -8.30
CA ILE A 84 11.49 -6.36 -8.58
C ILE A 84 12.56 -5.93 -9.60
N LYS A 85 13.82 -6.31 -9.37
CA LYS A 85 14.92 -6.00 -10.29
C LYS A 85 14.68 -6.58 -11.68
N ARG A 86 14.16 -7.80 -11.79
CA ARG A 86 13.81 -8.41 -13.07
C ARG A 86 12.71 -7.65 -13.81
N ILE A 87 11.66 -7.25 -13.09
CA ILE A 87 10.58 -6.43 -13.66
C ILE A 87 11.15 -5.10 -14.18
N LEU A 88 11.94 -4.42 -13.34
CA LEU A 88 12.55 -3.13 -13.67
C LEU A 88 13.44 -3.20 -14.91
N LEU A 89 14.25 -4.25 -15.02
CA LEU A 89 15.14 -4.47 -16.16
C LEU A 89 14.43 -5.15 -17.36
N GLY A 90 13.14 -5.43 -17.25
CA GLY A 90 12.35 -6.11 -18.28
C GLY A 90 12.76 -7.57 -18.53
N GLN A 91 13.52 -8.19 -17.63
CA GLN A 91 14.07 -9.54 -17.78
C GLN A 91 13.01 -10.63 -17.51
N GLU A 92 12.31 -11.03 -18.56
CA GLU A 92 11.35 -12.14 -18.49
C GLU A 92 12.04 -13.49 -18.46
N LYS A 93 11.47 -14.40 -17.65
CA LYS A 93 11.71 -15.81 -17.81
C LYS A 93 10.65 -16.40 -18.73
N THR A 94 11.05 -17.31 -19.60
CA THR A 94 10.15 -18.21 -20.34
C THR A 94 9.48 -19.27 -19.45
N SER A 95 9.49 -19.08 -18.13
CA SER A 95 8.93 -20.03 -17.16
C SER A 95 7.42 -19.86 -16.99
N THR A 96 6.77 -20.85 -16.37
CA THR A 96 5.33 -20.85 -16.06
C THR A 96 4.90 -19.70 -15.14
N ALA A 97 5.78 -19.24 -14.23
CA ALA A 97 5.52 -18.09 -13.39
C ALA A 97 5.66 -16.79 -14.19
N LYS A 98 4.53 -16.14 -14.45
CA LYS A 98 4.47 -14.89 -15.23
C LYS A 98 4.94 -13.73 -14.35
N THR A 99 6.01 -13.06 -14.76
CA THR A 99 6.52 -11.86 -14.08
C THR A 99 5.65 -10.64 -14.35
N ARG A 100 4.98 -10.58 -15.51
CA ARG A 100 4.04 -9.52 -15.89
C ARG A 100 2.60 -10.03 -15.79
N ALA A 101 2.04 -9.93 -14.60
CA ALA A 101 0.66 -10.31 -14.31
C ALA A 101 0.00 -9.26 -13.41
N ILE A 102 -1.34 -9.27 -13.34
CA ILE A 102 -2.11 -8.39 -12.45
C ILE A 102 -1.65 -8.60 -10.98
N GLY A 103 -1.38 -9.85 -10.58
CA GLY A 103 -0.83 -10.16 -9.27
C GLY A 103 0.51 -9.49 -8.99
N THR A 104 1.36 -9.25 -10.00
CA THR A 104 2.60 -8.47 -9.84
C THR A 104 2.29 -7.02 -9.51
N VAL A 105 1.31 -6.40 -10.17
CA VAL A 105 0.88 -5.01 -9.86
C VAL A 105 0.36 -4.92 -8.42
N GLU A 106 -0.51 -5.85 -8.02
CA GLU A 106 -1.01 -5.96 -6.64
C GLU A 106 0.14 -6.14 -5.63
N SER A 107 1.15 -6.95 -5.97
CA SER A 107 2.34 -7.17 -5.14
C SER A 107 3.14 -5.89 -4.92
N LEU A 108 3.39 -5.13 -5.97
CA LEU A 108 4.14 -3.87 -5.90
C LEU A 108 3.41 -2.84 -5.04
N MET A 109 2.08 -2.78 -5.18
CA MET A 109 1.23 -1.93 -4.35
C MET A 109 1.26 -2.37 -2.88
N LEU A 110 1.19 -3.67 -2.60
CA LEU A 110 1.32 -4.20 -1.24
C LEU A 110 2.65 -3.83 -0.60
N ILE A 111 3.77 -4.01 -1.31
CA ILE A 111 5.09 -3.62 -0.81
C ILE A 111 5.19 -2.11 -0.60
N SER A 112 4.51 -1.31 -1.43
CA SER A 112 4.52 0.16 -1.28
C SER A 112 3.86 0.64 0.02
N ASP A 113 2.90 -0.11 0.57
CA ASP A 113 2.33 0.13 1.90
C ASP A 113 3.13 -0.54 3.01
N TRP A 114 3.62 -1.76 2.73
CA TRP A 114 4.29 -2.60 3.70
C TRP A 114 5.80 -2.60 3.48
N HIS A 115 6.49 -1.67 4.14
CA HIS A 115 7.94 -1.59 4.06
C HIS A 115 8.60 -2.80 4.77
N PRO A 116 9.51 -3.53 4.08
CA PRO A 116 10.23 -4.67 4.65
C PRO A 116 11.21 -4.19 5.73
N ARG A 117 11.55 -5.10 6.66
CA ARG A 117 12.44 -4.75 7.78
C ARG A 117 13.82 -4.28 7.32
N ALA A 118 14.30 -4.79 6.19
CA ALA A 118 15.59 -4.42 5.61
C ALA A 118 15.72 -2.91 5.33
N LEU A 119 14.60 -2.22 5.08
CA LEU A 119 14.62 -0.80 4.72
C LEU A 119 14.90 0.14 5.91
N HIS A 120 14.71 -0.36 7.14
CA HIS A 120 15.04 0.37 8.36
C HIS A 120 16.54 0.52 8.56
N PHE A 121 17.32 -0.37 7.94
CA PHE A 121 18.77 -0.33 8.02
C PHE A 121 19.34 0.25 6.73
N PRO A 122 20.52 0.89 6.79
CA PRO A 122 21.30 1.19 5.60
C PRO A 122 21.54 -0.10 4.78
N PRO A 123 21.72 0.01 3.46
CA PRO A 123 22.16 -1.11 2.63
C PRO A 123 23.37 -1.80 3.26
N GLU A 124 23.48 -3.13 3.11
CA GLU A 124 24.59 -3.89 3.68
C GLU A 124 25.96 -3.39 3.22
N THR A 125 26.03 -2.82 2.00
CA THR A 125 27.22 -2.17 1.44
C THR A 125 27.65 -0.93 2.22
N ASP A 126 26.69 -0.20 2.79
CA ASP A 126 26.92 1.07 3.50
C ASP A 126 27.12 0.85 5.01
N GLY A 127 26.94 -0.38 5.51
CA GLY A 127 27.02 -0.70 6.95
C GLY A 127 28.40 -0.48 7.60
N TRP A 128 29.41 -0.16 6.79
CA TRP A 128 30.78 0.15 7.23
C TRP A 128 31.12 1.64 7.17
N ASP A 129 30.17 2.51 6.79
CA ASP A 129 30.41 3.95 6.74
C ASP A 129 30.60 4.50 8.17
N ALA A 130 31.78 5.07 8.42
CA ALA A 130 32.13 5.69 9.68
C ALA A 130 31.16 6.83 10.06
N LEU A 131 30.47 7.43 9.09
CA LEU A 131 29.45 8.46 9.34
C LEU A 131 28.15 7.92 9.98
N LEU A 132 27.87 6.61 9.85
CA LEU A 132 26.76 5.94 10.55
C LEU A 132 27.10 5.61 12.01
N ILE A 133 28.39 5.55 12.32
CA ILE A 133 28.88 5.47 13.70
C ILE A 133 28.88 6.90 14.23
N SER A 134 27.74 7.30 14.81
CA SER A 134 27.46 8.56 15.52
C SER A 134 28.56 9.63 15.43
N PRO A 135 28.29 10.83 14.87
CA PRO A 135 29.30 11.91 14.79
C PRO A 135 29.83 12.39 16.15
N GLY A 136 29.21 11.96 17.25
CA GLY A 136 29.67 12.17 18.62
C GLY A 136 30.37 10.96 19.26
N TYR A 137 30.74 9.91 18.53
CA TYR A 137 31.53 8.80 19.06
C TYR A 137 32.94 8.87 18.48
N ASP A 138 33.92 9.23 19.30
CA ASP A 138 35.33 9.14 18.96
C ASP A 138 35.74 7.66 18.96
N PRO A 139 36.03 7.06 17.78
CA PRO A 139 36.37 5.64 17.69
C PRO A 139 37.77 5.35 18.24
N VAL A 140 38.66 6.35 18.26
CA VAL A 140 40.05 6.21 18.73
C VAL A 140 40.09 6.17 20.24
N ASN A 141 39.37 7.08 20.90
CA ASN A 141 39.32 7.15 22.35
C ASN A 141 38.16 6.37 22.98
N ARG A 142 37.28 5.75 22.18
CA ARG A 142 36.01 5.11 22.60
C ARG A 142 35.20 6.02 23.52
N ARG A 143 35.19 7.33 23.25
CA ARG A 143 34.53 8.35 24.07
C ARG A 143 33.41 9.00 23.29
N ARG A 144 32.26 9.18 23.95
CA ARG A 144 31.16 9.96 23.41
C ARG A 144 31.50 11.44 23.62
N MET A 145 31.77 12.17 22.55
CA MET A 145 32.28 13.55 22.60
C MET A 145 31.20 14.58 22.92
N ASN A 146 29.91 14.28 22.72
CA ASN A 146 28.80 15.18 23.07
C ASN A 146 27.71 14.45 23.86
N ASP A 147 27.31 15.03 24.99
CA ASP A 147 26.03 14.78 25.70
C ASP A 147 24.82 15.34 24.90
N GLU A 148 24.90 15.29 23.56
CA GLU A 148 23.76 15.67 22.73
C GLU A 148 22.62 14.68 22.98
N ALA A 149 21.52 15.25 23.45
CA ALA A 149 20.37 14.52 23.96
C ALA A 149 19.90 13.42 22.99
N PRO A 150 19.32 12.32 23.52
CA PRO A 150 18.72 11.26 22.70
C PRO A 150 17.67 11.78 21.68
N LEU A 151 17.23 13.03 21.84
CA LEU A 151 16.31 13.75 20.96
C LEU A 151 16.81 14.01 19.52
N ILE A 152 18.10 14.15 19.26
CA ILE A 152 18.57 14.39 17.89
C ILE A 152 18.72 13.05 17.14
N ARG A 153 19.15 12.01 17.84
CA ARG A 153 19.33 10.67 17.27
C ARG A 153 18.02 10.01 16.83
N TRP A 154 16.93 10.09 17.61
CA TRP A 154 15.66 9.50 17.15
C TRP A 154 15.16 10.15 15.86
N LYS A 155 15.46 11.44 15.66
CA LYS A 155 15.08 12.15 14.45
C LYS A 155 15.75 11.46 13.26
N ASP A 156 17.06 11.26 13.30
CA ASP A 156 17.77 10.64 12.18
C ASP A 156 17.39 9.16 12.01
N ASP A 157 17.24 8.42 13.12
CA ASP A 157 16.85 6.99 13.13
C ASP A 157 15.40 6.75 12.64
N VAL A 158 14.52 7.76 12.67
CA VAL A 158 13.12 7.64 12.23
C VAL A 158 12.89 8.30 10.86
N PHE A 159 13.40 9.51 10.65
CA PHE A 159 13.12 10.29 9.44
C PHE A 159 13.84 9.71 8.22
N GLU A 160 15.09 9.24 8.34
CA GLU A 160 15.82 8.76 7.17
C GLU A 160 15.25 7.43 6.64
N PRO A 161 14.91 6.43 7.50
CA PRO A 161 14.15 5.28 7.06
C PRO A 161 12.79 5.62 6.46
N ALA A 162 12.08 6.60 7.03
CA ALA A 162 10.79 7.05 6.49
C ALA A 162 10.93 7.70 5.11
N LYS A 163 11.97 8.51 4.88
CA LYS A 163 12.27 9.09 3.55
C LYS A 163 12.64 8.01 2.55
N ARG A 164 13.46 7.03 2.94
CA ARG A 164 13.84 5.88 2.10
C ARG A 164 12.61 5.05 1.73
N ALA A 165 11.75 4.78 2.70
CA ALA A 165 10.45 4.13 2.53
C ALA A 165 9.56 4.85 1.53
N ASN A 166 9.37 6.17 1.69
CA ASN A 166 8.55 6.95 0.76
C ASN A 166 9.12 6.97 -0.66
N ARG A 167 10.44 7.11 -0.82
CA ARG A 167 11.12 7.05 -2.13
C ARG A 167 10.92 5.68 -2.79
N MET A 168 11.08 4.60 -2.04
CA MET A 168 10.82 3.24 -2.52
C MET A 168 9.36 3.07 -2.94
N SER A 169 8.39 3.46 -2.11
CA SER A 169 6.96 3.39 -2.44
C SER A 169 6.66 4.14 -3.74
N TRP A 170 7.21 5.34 -3.92
CA TRP A 170 7.03 6.12 -5.15
C TRP A 170 7.56 5.38 -6.39
N MET A 171 8.78 4.83 -6.31
CA MET A 171 9.38 4.08 -7.41
C MET A 171 8.60 2.80 -7.75
N LEU A 172 8.15 2.06 -6.73
CA LEU A 172 7.36 0.83 -6.91
C LEU A 172 5.99 1.13 -7.52
N LEU A 173 5.32 2.19 -7.08
CA LEU A 173 4.04 2.61 -7.62
C LEU A 173 4.18 3.11 -9.08
N GLY A 174 5.26 3.80 -9.42
CA GLY A 174 5.56 4.18 -10.80
C GLY A 174 5.77 2.95 -11.69
N MET A 175 6.51 1.95 -11.21
CA MET A 175 6.69 0.67 -11.91
C MET A 175 5.37 -0.10 -12.04
N ALA A 176 4.55 -0.14 -10.99
CA ALA A 176 3.22 -0.76 -11.00
C ALA A 176 2.31 -0.09 -12.05
N ASN A 177 2.37 1.24 -12.16
CA ASN A 177 1.65 2.00 -13.16
C ASN A 177 2.10 1.67 -14.59
N ASN A 178 3.41 1.60 -14.83
CA ASN A 178 3.93 1.23 -16.15
C ASN A 178 3.52 -0.19 -16.55
N LEU A 179 3.58 -1.14 -15.61
CA LEU A 179 3.06 -2.50 -15.84
C LEU A 179 1.55 -2.52 -16.11
N ALA A 180 0.77 -1.69 -15.43
CA ALA A 180 -0.67 -1.62 -15.66
C ALA A 180 -1.01 -1.10 -17.06
N TYR A 181 -0.21 -0.18 -17.61
CA TYR A 181 -0.31 0.22 -19.01
C TYR A 181 0.07 -0.91 -19.97
N GLU A 182 1.18 -1.60 -19.71
CA GLU A 182 1.63 -2.73 -20.52
C GLU A 182 0.59 -3.86 -20.58
N LEU A 183 -0.09 -4.13 -19.47
CA LEU A 183 -1.15 -5.13 -19.37
C LEU A 183 -2.50 -4.67 -19.96
N GLY A 184 -2.61 -3.43 -20.45
CA GLY A 184 -3.87 -2.89 -20.98
C GLY A 184 -4.96 -2.68 -19.92
N ILE A 185 -4.61 -2.60 -18.63
CA ILE A 185 -5.56 -2.37 -17.53
C ILE A 185 -6.13 -0.96 -17.60
N ILE A 186 -5.33 0.00 -18.08
CA ILE A 186 -5.62 1.43 -18.07
C ILE A 186 -6.16 1.94 -19.42
N SER A 187 -6.02 1.18 -20.51
CA SER A 187 -6.43 1.62 -21.85
C SER A 187 -7.95 1.60 -22.02
N SER A 188 -8.51 2.73 -22.47
CA SER A 188 -9.93 2.87 -22.87
C SER A 188 -10.27 1.95 -24.07
N GLN A 189 -9.28 1.65 -24.90
CA GLN A 189 -9.39 0.63 -25.93
C GLN A 189 -9.25 -0.74 -25.30
N ARG A 190 -10.38 -1.43 -25.09
CA ARG A 190 -10.40 -2.87 -24.81
C ARG A 190 -9.83 -3.58 -26.04
N PRO A 191 -8.70 -4.29 -25.94
CA PRO A 191 -8.31 -5.18 -27.01
C PRO A 191 -9.40 -6.26 -27.13
N GLU A 192 -9.99 -6.42 -28.31
CA GLU A 192 -11.04 -7.42 -28.58
C GLU A 192 -10.56 -8.88 -28.53
N ALA A 193 -9.41 -9.18 -27.95
CA ALA A 193 -8.76 -10.47 -28.08
C ALA A 193 -8.33 -11.07 -26.74
N SER A 194 -9.23 -11.85 -26.15
CA SER A 194 -9.03 -13.08 -25.35
C SER A 194 -10.07 -13.16 -24.24
N ARG A 195 -10.57 -14.37 -23.97
CA ARG A 195 -11.57 -14.68 -22.93
C ARG A 195 -11.03 -14.32 -21.54
N SER A 196 -11.03 -13.04 -21.18
CA SER A 196 -10.75 -12.61 -19.82
C SER A 196 -11.91 -13.09 -18.95
N THR A 197 -11.60 -13.95 -17.97
CA THR A 197 -12.59 -14.39 -16.99
C THR A 197 -13.18 -13.16 -16.31
N GLU A 198 -14.48 -13.14 -16.02
CA GLU A 198 -15.17 -12.03 -15.33
C GLU A 198 -14.40 -11.56 -14.08
N LEU A 199 -13.81 -12.50 -13.35
CA LEU A 199 -12.94 -12.24 -12.20
C LEU A 199 -11.68 -11.40 -12.53
N GLN A 200 -11.04 -11.61 -13.69
CA GLN A 200 -9.88 -10.84 -14.10
C GLN A 200 -10.25 -9.40 -14.47
N VAL A 201 -11.43 -9.20 -15.06
CA VAL A 201 -11.98 -7.87 -15.35
C VAL A 201 -12.28 -7.13 -14.04
N ILE A 202 -12.91 -7.81 -13.07
CA ILE A 202 -13.14 -7.22 -11.75
C ILE A 202 -11.82 -6.84 -11.09
N ARG A 203 -10.81 -7.73 -11.10
CA ARG A 203 -9.48 -7.44 -10.54
C ARG A 203 -8.81 -6.25 -11.21
N SER A 204 -8.85 -6.15 -12.53
CA SER A 204 -8.21 -5.05 -13.25
C SER A 204 -8.83 -3.70 -12.91
N LEU A 205 -10.17 -3.63 -12.81
CA LEU A 205 -10.88 -2.43 -12.38
C LEU A 205 -10.54 -2.04 -10.93
N ARG A 206 -10.43 -3.02 -10.04
CA ARG A 206 -10.02 -2.79 -8.64
C ARG A 206 -8.61 -2.22 -8.56
N VAL A 207 -7.66 -2.83 -9.28
CA VAL A 207 -6.28 -2.37 -9.37
C VAL A 207 -6.21 -0.95 -9.90
N GLN A 208 -7.00 -0.60 -10.92
CA GLN A 208 -7.05 0.76 -11.45
C GLN A 208 -7.47 1.81 -10.40
N LYS A 209 -8.56 1.54 -9.66
CA LYS A 209 -9.01 2.45 -8.57
C LYS A 209 -7.96 2.56 -7.46
N LEU A 210 -7.41 1.44 -7.02
CA LEU A 210 -6.39 1.42 -5.97
C LEU A 210 -5.13 2.17 -6.40
N LEU A 211 -4.65 1.93 -7.62
CA LEU A 211 -3.42 2.54 -8.14
C LEU A 211 -3.55 4.06 -8.17
N TYR A 212 -4.70 4.58 -8.60
CA TYR A 212 -4.99 6.02 -8.55
C TYR A 212 -4.92 6.59 -7.13
N VAL A 213 -5.57 5.92 -6.17
CA VAL A 213 -5.59 6.35 -4.77
C VAL A 213 -4.17 6.38 -4.19
N TYR A 214 -3.42 5.29 -4.34
CA TYR A 214 -2.09 5.13 -3.76
C TYR A 214 -1.08 6.12 -4.31
N LEU A 215 -1.07 6.32 -5.63
CA LEU A 215 -0.18 7.30 -6.27
C LEU A 215 -0.56 8.73 -5.88
N THR A 216 -1.85 9.07 -5.81
CA THR A 216 -2.28 10.41 -5.40
C THR A 216 -1.94 10.69 -3.94
N GLN A 217 -2.15 9.72 -3.03
CA GLN A 217 -1.79 9.83 -1.62
C GLN A 217 -0.28 9.92 -1.41
N THR A 218 0.51 9.17 -2.18
CA THR A 218 1.97 9.21 -2.07
C THR A 218 2.53 10.51 -2.66
N ALA A 219 1.99 10.99 -3.78
CA ALA A 219 2.39 12.26 -4.39
C ALA A 219 2.07 13.46 -3.47
N THR A 220 0.87 13.51 -2.90
CA THR A 220 0.48 14.56 -1.94
C THR A 220 1.35 14.56 -0.70
N ARG A 221 1.67 13.39 -0.14
CA ARG A 221 2.63 13.24 0.97
C ARG A 221 4.04 13.71 0.64
N LEU A 222 4.50 13.49 -0.59
CA LEU A 222 5.85 13.87 -1.04
C LEU A 222 5.93 15.30 -1.59
N GLY A 223 4.80 15.99 -1.75
CA GLY A 223 4.74 17.31 -2.39
C GLY A 223 5.03 17.28 -3.88
N TYR A 224 4.88 16.13 -4.54
CA TYR A 224 5.05 16.01 -5.99
C TYR A 224 3.75 16.38 -6.72
N PRO A 225 3.83 17.05 -7.88
CA PRO A 225 2.66 17.27 -8.72
C PRO A 225 2.12 15.91 -9.19
N SER A 226 0.81 15.67 -9.06
CA SER A 226 0.22 14.37 -9.41
C SER A 226 0.39 14.10 -10.91
N VAL A 227 1.14 13.05 -11.27
CA VAL A 227 1.61 12.75 -12.65
C VAL A 227 0.55 12.05 -13.54
N PHE A 228 -0.73 12.03 -13.15
CA PHE A 228 -1.72 11.23 -13.88
C PHE A 228 -2.40 11.97 -15.04
N PRO A 229 -2.54 11.30 -16.21
CA PRO A 229 -3.50 11.69 -17.22
C PRO A 229 -4.94 11.70 -16.65
N GLU A 230 -5.72 12.73 -17.00
CA GLU A 230 -7.11 12.88 -16.58
C GLU A 230 -7.98 11.65 -16.90
N SER A 231 -7.62 10.87 -17.92
CA SER A 231 -8.30 9.65 -18.33
C SER A 231 -8.39 8.58 -17.23
N ILE A 232 -7.34 8.40 -16.41
CA ILE A 232 -7.37 7.46 -15.27
C ILE A 232 -8.25 8.00 -14.15
N ALA A 233 -8.13 9.29 -13.84
CA ALA A 233 -8.94 9.92 -12.81
C ALA A 233 -10.44 9.81 -13.15
N VAL A 234 -10.78 10.07 -14.41
CA VAL A 234 -12.14 9.95 -14.95
C VAL A 234 -12.60 8.49 -14.93
N THR A 235 -11.77 7.54 -15.37
CA THR A 235 -12.15 6.11 -15.39
C THR A 235 -12.31 5.56 -13.98
N ALA A 236 -11.38 5.82 -13.06
CA ALA A 236 -11.47 5.41 -11.66
C ALA A 236 -12.69 6.01 -10.94
N SER A 237 -13.10 7.24 -11.32
CA SER A 237 -14.28 7.91 -10.77
C SER A 237 -15.60 7.47 -11.41
N ARG A 238 -15.59 7.04 -12.68
CA ARG A 238 -16.78 6.72 -13.49
C ARG A 238 -17.01 5.23 -13.73
N LEU A 239 -16.40 4.33 -12.96
CA LEU A 239 -16.70 2.90 -13.02
C LEU A 239 -17.75 2.52 -11.97
N PRO A 240 -19.07 2.66 -12.25
CA PRO A 240 -20.06 1.85 -11.58
C PRO A 240 -19.95 0.44 -12.18
N MET A 241 -19.39 -0.51 -11.44
CA MET A 241 -19.57 -1.91 -11.84
C MET A 241 -21.05 -2.26 -11.67
N GLN A 242 -21.66 -2.66 -12.78
CA GLN A 242 -22.99 -3.25 -12.82
C GLN A 242 -23.06 -4.46 -11.87
N ASN A 243 -24.16 -4.53 -11.12
CA ASN A 243 -24.68 -5.66 -10.34
C ASN A 243 -23.80 -6.91 -10.28
N SER A 244 -22.73 -6.88 -9.47
CA SER A 244 -22.21 -8.12 -8.92
C SER A 244 -23.10 -8.50 -7.73
N ASP A 245 -23.62 -9.73 -7.74
CA ASP A 245 -24.46 -10.25 -6.66
C ASP A 245 -23.68 -10.41 -5.34
N GLU A 246 -22.34 -10.38 -5.40
CA GLU A 246 -21.50 -10.62 -4.25
C GLU A 246 -21.48 -9.41 -3.28
N PRO A 247 -22.00 -9.56 -2.05
CA PRO A 247 -22.07 -8.47 -1.08
C PRO A 247 -20.69 -7.95 -0.66
N ALA A 248 -19.67 -8.81 -0.68
CA ALA A 248 -18.29 -8.44 -0.37
C ALA A 248 -17.73 -7.41 -1.37
N HIS A 249 -17.97 -7.63 -2.67
CA HIS A 249 -17.54 -6.71 -3.73
C HIS A 249 -18.20 -5.34 -3.60
N ARG A 250 -19.53 -5.29 -3.36
CA ARG A 250 -20.25 -4.04 -3.13
C ARG A 250 -19.72 -3.26 -1.93
N SER A 251 -19.45 -3.95 -0.82
CA SER A 251 -18.90 -3.31 0.39
C SER A 251 -17.49 -2.74 0.15
N TRP A 252 -16.67 -3.43 -0.63
CA TRP A 252 -15.34 -2.97 -1.00
C TRP A 252 -15.40 -1.73 -1.90
N MET A 253 -16.30 -1.73 -2.88
CA MET A 253 -16.50 -0.58 -3.78
C MET A 253 -16.93 0.67 -3.02
N ALA A 254 -17.92 0.55 -2.12
CA ALA A 254 -18.35 1.67 -1.29
C ALA A 254 -17.20 2.23 -0.43
N TYR A 255 -16.37 1.36 0.14
CA TYR A 255 -15.17 1.78 0.86
C TYR A 255 -14.16 2.49 -0.04
N MET A 256 -13.96 2.01 -1.26
CA MET A 256 -13.02 2.62 -2.20
C MET A 256 -13.50 3.96 -2.73
N ASP A 257 -14.79 4.15 -2.94
CA ASP A 257 -15.35 5.44 -3.33
C ASP A 257 -15.20 6.48 -2.20
N LEU A 258 -15.40 6.06 -0.93
CA LEU A 258 -15.09 6.91 0.23
C LEU A 258 -13.60 7.25 0.31
N SER A 259 -12.72 6.27 0.06
CA SER A 259 -11.27 6.46 0.07
C SER A 259 -10.82 7.40 -1.06
N LEU A 260 -11.47 7.33 -2.22
CA LEU A 260 -11.24 8.21 -3.37
C LEU A 260 -11.64 9.65 -3.03
N GLU A 261 -12.82 9.85 -2.45
CA GLU A 261 -13.29 11.18 -2.01
C GLU A 261 -12.34 11.79 -0.98
N LEU A 262 -11.91 11.02 0.02
CA LEU A 262 -10.94 11.48 1.01
C LEU A 262 -9.61 11.87 0.36
N THR A 263 -9.16 11.08 -0.61
CA THR A 263 -7.90 11.34 -1.34
C THR A 263 -7.99 12.62 -2.17
N GLN A 264 -9.15 12.87 -2.80
CA GLN A 264 -9.40 14.11 -3.53
C GLN A 264 -9.45 15.32 -2.59
N LEU A 265 -10.15 15.19 -1.44
CA LEU A 265 -10.17 16.23 -0.40
C LEU A 265 -8.77 16.52 0.13
N SER A 266 -7.98 15.49 0.42
CA SER A 266 -6.58 15.62 0.84
C SER A 266 -5.76 16.33 -0.21
N ARG A 267 -5.92 16.01 -1.50
CA ARG A 267 -5.22 16.68 -2.59
C ARG A 267 -5.60 18.15 -2.68
N THR A 268 -6.89 18.48 -2.56
CA THR A 268 -7.36 19.87 -2.56
C THR A 268 -6.79 20.65 -1.37
N ALA A 269 -6.79 20.05 -0.18
CA ALA A 269 -6.19 20.65 1.01
C ALA A 269 -4.68 20.87 0.83
N SER A 270 -3.95 19.88 0.32
CA SER A 270 -2.53 20.01 -0.03
C SER A 270 -2.28 21.16 -0.99
N SER A 271 -3.10 21.29 -2.04
CA SER A 271 -2.98 22.38 -3.00
C SER A 271 -3.43 23.75 -2.47
N MET A 272 -4.27 23.83 -1.43
CA MET A 272 -4.72 25.13 -0.90
C MET A 272 -3.78 25.65 0.19
N PHE A 273 -3.33 24.77 1.08
CA PHE A 273 -2.53 25.14 2.25
C PHE A 273 -1.01 24.99 2.03
N PHE A 274 -0.58 23.99 1.26
CA PHE A 274 0.81 23.51 1.28
C PHE A 274 1.53 23.66 -0.07
N GLN A 275 1.15 24.65 -0.90
CA GLN A 275 1.85 24.91 -2.18
C GLN A 275 3.31 25.33 -1.97
N SER A 276 3.56 26.21 -0.99
CA SER A 276 4.90 26.65 -0.60
C SER A 276 4.94 27.13 0.84
N ALA A 277 6.12 27.13 1.46
CA ALA A 277 6.29 27.64 2.82
C ALA A 277 5.94 29.14 2.93
N ALA A 278 6.26 29.93 1.90
CA ALA A 278 5.93 31.35 1.84
C ALA A 278 4.42 31.60 1.70
N HIS A 279 3.72 30.76 0.91
CA HIS A 279 2.26 30.81 0.77
C HIS A 279 1.55 30.42 2.07
N LEU A 280 2.04 29.39 2.75
CA LEU A 280 1.49 29.03 4.06
C LEU A 280 1.69 30.16 5.07
N GLN A 281 2.87 30.80 5.09
CA GLN A 281 3.12 31.95 5.96
C GLN A 281 2.19 33.13 5.65
N SER A 282 1.98 33.47 4.38
CA SER A 282 1.07 34.57 4.02
C SER A 282 -0.39 34.25 4.35
N GLN A 283 -0.80 32.98 4.23
CA GLN A 283 -2.15 32.57 4.64
C GLN A 283 -2.32 32.59 6.16
N VAL A 284 -1.38 32.04 6.94
CA VAL A 284 -1.47 32.00 8.41
C VAL A 284 -1.43 33.40 9.02
N LEU A 285 -0.68 34.32 8.42
CA LEU A 285 -0.64 35.72 8.85
C LEU A 285 -1.84 36.54 8.35
N GLY A 286 -2.58 36.03 7.37
CA GLY A 286 -3.80 36.62 6.86
C GLY A 286 -5.04 36.12 7.61
N ASP A 287 -6.10 36.94 7.61
CA ASP A 287 -7.37 36.60 8.28
C ASP A 287 -8.12 35.44 7.59
N HIS A 288 -7.76 35.14 6.34
CA HIS A 288 -8.43 34.15 5.48
C HIS A 288 -8.14 32.68 5.86
N TYR A 289 -7.21 32.41 6.78
CA TYR A 289 -6.88 31.04 7.19
C TYR A 289 -8.02 30.37 7.96
N ALA A 290 -8.74 31.14 8.80
CA ALA A 290 -9.86 30.63 9.60
C ALA A 290 -11.04 30.20 8.71
N ASP A 291 -11.41 31.03 7.73
CA ASP A 291 -12.49 30.74 6.78
C ASP A 291 -12.21 29.48 5.95
N LEU A 292 -10.98 29.35 5.45
CA LEU A 292 -10.55 28.16 4.71
C LEU A 292 -10.64 26.90 5.58
N LEU A 293 -10.19 26.96 6.84
CA LEU A 293 -10.32 25.84 7.77
C LEU A 293 -11.79 25.49 8.04
N GLU A 294 -12.67 26.47 8.18
CA GLU A 294 -14.10 26.21 8.40
C GLU A 294 -14.73 25.50 7.20
N HIS A 295 -14.46 25.96 5.98
CA HIS A 295 -14.93 25.30 4.75
C HIS A 295 -14.39 23.86 4.59
N PHE A 296 -13.12 23.63 4.91
CA PHE A 296 -12.55 22.28 4.89
C PHE A 296 -13.13 21.40 6.00
N SER A 297 -13.35 21.95 7.19
CA SER A 297 -13.98 21.23 8.30
C SER A 297 -15.40 20.77 7.95
N ALA A 298 -16.18 21.63 7.29
CA ALA A 298 -17.51 21.29 6.79
C ALA A 298 -17.46 20.15 5.76
N SER A 299 -16.51 20.22 4.81
CA SER A 299 -16.31 19.18 3.79
C SER A 299 -15.90 17.83 4.41
N LEU A 300 -15.01 17.86 5.40
CA LEU A 300 -14.60 16.66 6.15
C LEU A 300 -15.74 16.09 6.99
N SER A 301 -16.54 16.93 7.64
CA SER A 301 -17.70 16.49 8.41
C SER A 301 -18.75 15.80 7.54
N LYS A 302 -19.00 16.31 6.32
CA LYS A 302 -19.88 15.69 5.34
C LYS A 302 -19.35 14.32 4.90
N TRP A 303 -18.06 14.22 4.65
CA TRP A 303 -17.42 12.95 4.33
C TRP A 303 -17.51 11.97 5.51
N GLN A 304 -17.28 12.42 6.74
CA GLN A 304 -17.38 11.60 7.95
C GLN A 304 -18.80 11.05 8.16
N GLN A 305 -19.83 11.88 7.98
CA GLN A 305 -21.23 11.43 8.05
C GLN A 305 -21.53 10.34 7.01
N LYS A 306 -20.97 10.48 5.80
CA LYS A 306 -21.10 9.46 4.74
C LYS A 306 -20.33 8.19 5.08
N TYR A 307 -19.15 8.30 5.68
CA TYR A 307 -18.39 7.15 6.18
C TYR A 307 -19.17 6.38 7.26
N ASP A 308 -19.72 7.10 8.24
CA ASP A 308 -20.50 6.52 9.33
C ASP A 308 -21.75 5.81 8.83
N SER A 309 -22.43 6.32 7.79
CA SER A 309 -23.61 5.66 7.22
C SER A 309 -23.27 4.34 6.55
N VAL A 310 -22.15 4.29 5.80
CA VAL A 310 -21.65 3.06 5.16
C VAL A 310 -21.19 2.04 6.22
N CYS A 311 -20.52 2.49 7.28
CA CYS A 311 -20.12 1.64 8.40
C CYS A 311 -21.31 1.08 9.19
N LYS A 312 -22.34 1.90 9.47
CA LYS A 312 -23.57 1.46 10.16
C LYS A 312 -24.37 0.46 9.31
N GLY A 313 -24.47 0.67 8.00
CA GLY A 313 -25.08 -0.31 7.08
C GLY A 313 -24.41 -1.69 7.14
N ARG A 314 -23.10 -1.73 7.40
CA ARG A 314 -22.33 -2.97 7.56
C ARG A 314 -22.67 -3.73 8.85
N SER A 315 -22.99 -3.03 9.93
CA SER A 315 -23.37 -3.66 11.21
C SER A 315 -24.75 -4.34 11.17
N SER A 316 -25.70 -3.77 10.43
CA SER A 316 -27.06 -4.30 10.28
C SER A 316 -27.15 -5.55 9.39
N SER A 317 -26.23 -5.72 8.43
CA SER A 317 -26.21 -6.92 7.57
C SER A 317 -25.72 -8.18 8.31
N TYR A 318 -24.95 -8.04 9.39
CA TYR A 318 -24.43 -9.19 10.15
C TYR A 318 -25.38 -9.67 11.26
N SER A 319 -26.30 -8.83 11.75
CA SER A 319 -27.35 -9.24 12.69
C SER A 319 -28.42 -10.12 12.06
N HIS A 320 -28.61 -10.06 10.74
CA HIS A 320 -29.52 -10.96 10.01
C HIS A 320 -28.90 -12.31 9.63
N CYS A 321 -27.56 -12.44 9.59
CA CYS A 321 -26.87 -13.69 9.25
C CYS A 321 -26.49 -14.55 10.47
N SER A 322 -26.81 -14.12 11.69
CA SER A 322 -26.53 -14.84 12.94
C SER A 322 -27.75 -15.55 13.54
N VAL A 323 -28.88 -15.53 12.82
CA VAL A 323 -30.10 -16.28 13.16
C VAL A 323 -30.58 -17.03 11.91
N SER A 324 -29.83 -18.06 11.51
CA SER A 324 -30.26 -19.15 10.61
C SER A 324 -29.25 -20.28 10.69
#